data_AF-A0A918Q3Q6-F1
#
_entry.id   AF-A0A918Q3Q6-F1
#
_cell.length_a   1.000
_cell.length_b   1.000
_cell.length_c   1.000
_cell.angle_alpha   90.00
_cell.angle_beta   90.00
_cell.angle_gamma   90.00
#
_symmetry.space_group_name_H-M   'P 1'
#
loop_
_entity.id
_entity.type
_entity.pdbx_description
1 polymer ?
#
loop_
_entity_poly.entity_id
_entity_poly.type
_entity_poly.pdbx_seq_one_letter_code
_entity_poly.pdbx_strand_id
1 'polypeptide(L)'
;MKVGQHPPWRMSSDANIENMLGEHRDYLSKGLLCESQGYGIAAFSYYRRIVEELIDQLIDDIHDLIEPDHLKKFDEALIEVKKTQQTSEKIELVMDLLPPVLKTEGINPLGILHSIFSEGLHAQTDEECLEDAASLRSVLTFLASQIQSSKGSQRIFSESMKSILDKKNARKQAKLAADLASKKESN
;
A
#
# COMPACT_ATOMS: atom_id res chain seq x y z
N MET A 1 -17.90 -5.11 40.87
CA MET A 1 -17.98 -4.32 39.62
C MET A 1 -16.68 -4.53 38.86
N LYS A 2 -16.67 -5.27 37.74
CA LYS A 2 -15.47 -5.32 36.88
C LYS A 2 -15.41 -3.99 36.16
N VAL A 3 -14.52 -3.11 36.61
CA VAL A 3 -14.22 -1.85 35.94
C VAL A 3 -13.29 -2.17 34.77
N GLY A 4 -13.82 -2.10 33.54
CA GLY A 4 -12.97 -2.07 32.35
C GLY A 4 -12.17 -0.77 32.34
N GLN A 5 -10.91 -0.80 31.91
CA GLN A 5 -10.14 0.42 31.70
C GLN A 5 -10.74 1.23 30.55
N HIS A 6 -10.95 2.53 30.79
CA HIS A 6 -11.24 3.52 29.75
C HIS A 6 -10.10 4.56 29.76
N PRO A 7 -9.42 4.83 28.64
CA PRO A 7 -9.56 4.23 27.31
C PRO A 7 -9.08 2.76 27.23
N PRO A 8 -9.57 1.99 26.25
CA PRO A 8 -9.06 0.66 25.98
C PRO A 8 -7.55 0.71 25.70
N TRP A 9 -6.83 -0.31 26.16
CA TRP A 9 -5.41 -0.45 25.88
C TRP A 9 -5.19 -0.51 24.37
N ARG A 10 -4.47 0.47 23.83
CA ARG A 10 -4.06 0.50 22.41
C ARG A 10 -2.61 0.11 22.33
N MET A 11 -2.32 -0.92 21.53
CA MET A 11 -0.94 -1.18 21.12
C MET A 11 -0.50 -0.06 20.16
N SER A 12 0.75 0.36 20.27
CA SER A 12 1.35 1.27 19.29
C SER A 12 1.36 0.56 17.94
N SER A 13 0.58 1.06 16.98
CA SER A 13 0.53 0.51 15.62
C SER A 13 1.23 1.46 14.63
N ASP A 14 1.59 0.96 13.45
CA ASP A 14 2.34 1.74 12.45
C ASP A 14 1.44 2.84 11.86
N ALA A 15 1.93 4.07 11.80
CA ALA A 15 1.14 5.19 11.31
C ALA A 15 0.74 5.05 9.83
N ASN A 16 1.55 4.37 9.02
CA ASN A 16 1.26 4.14 7.60
C ASN A 16 0.05 3.22 7.44
N ILE A 17 0.01 2.10 8.18
CA ILE A 17 -1.13 1.18 8.10
C ILE A 17 -2.39 1.83 8.70
N GLU A 18 -2.28 2.59 9.78
CA GLU A 18 -3.44 3.33 10.32
C GLU A 18 -3.99 4.34 9.31
N ASN A 19 -3.11 5.07 8.62
CA ASN A 19 -3.52 6.03 7.60
C ASN A 19 -4.20 5.36 6.42
N MET A 20 -3.65 4.23 5.94
CA MET A 20 -4.27 3.42 4.88
C MET A 20 -5.64 2.86 5.31
N LEU A 21 -5.78 2.45 6.57
CA LEU A 21 -7.01 1.87 7.11
C LEU A 21 -8.17 2.87 7.24
N GLY A 22 -7.89 4.16 7.41
CA GLY A 22 -8.93 5.18 7.57
C GLY A 22 -9.95 4.83 8.67
N GLU A 23 -11.19 4.57 8.29
CA GLU A 23 -12.28 4.21 9.20
C GLU A 23 -12.18 2.78 9.77
N HIS A 24 -11.37 1.92 9.14
CA HIS A 24 -11.20 0.51 9.53
C HIS A 24 -10.12 0.26 10.59
N ARG A 25 -9.53 1.33 11.16
CA ARG A 25 -8.50 1.26 12.22
C ARG A 25 -8.94 0.46 13.45
N ASP A 26 -10.25 0.42 13.71
CA ASP A 26 -10.80 -0.30 14.85
C ASP A 26 -10.60 -1.82 14.72
N TYR A 27 -10.61 -2.37 13.49
CA TYR A 27 -10.29 -3.78 13.25
C TYR A 27 -8.83 -4.09 13.54
N LEU A 28 -7.90 -3.19 13.20
CA LEU A 28 -6.48 -3.37 13.52
C LEU A 28 -6.27 -3.40 15.03
N SER A 29 -6.92 -2.49 15.76
CA SER A 29 -6.82 -2.44 17.23
C SER A 29 -7.35 -3.72 17.87
N LYS A 30 -8.48 -4.25 17.38
CA LYS A 30 -9.08 -5.51 17.86
C LYS A 30 -8.21 -6.71 17.52
N GLY A 31 -7.67 -6.76 16.30
CA GLY A 31 -6.74 -7.80 15.86
C GLY A 31 -5.49 -7.86 16.73
N LEU A 32 -4.84 -6.71 16.97
CA LEU A 32 -3.66 -6.60 17.83
C LEU A 32 -3.94 -7.05 19.27
N LEU A 33 -5.10 -6.69 19.81
CA LEU A 33 -5.51 -7.12 21.14
C LEU A 33 -5.68 -8.64 21.20
N CYS A 34 -6.43 -9.22 20.26
CA CYS A 34 -6.62 -10.67 20.16
C CYS A 34 -5.31 -11.42 19.98
N GLU A 35 -4.43 -10.93 19.10
CA GLU A 35 -3.10 -11.51 18.86
C GLU A 35 -2.26 -11.49 20.15
N SER A 36 -2.23 -10.36 20.87
CA SER A 36 -1.48 -10.22 22.14
C SER A 36 -2.00 -11.12 23.26
N GLN A 37 -3.25 -11.58 23.16
CA GLN A 37 -3.90 -12.47 24.12
C GLN A 37 -3.85 -13.93 23.69
N GLY A 38 -3.26 -14.22 22.53
CA GLY A 38 -3.20 -15.57 21.96
C GLY A 38 -4.55 -16.07 21.46
N TYR A 39 -5.43 -15.19 21.01
CA TYR A 39 -6.70 -15.56 20.36
C TYR A 39 -6.51 -15.55 18.85
N GLY A 40 -5.94 -16.62 18.31
CA GLY A 40 -5.52 -16.71 16.92
C GLY A 40 -6.66 -16.59 15.92
N ILE A 41 -7.73 -17.38 16.08
CA ILE A 41 -8.91 -17.35 15.18
C ILE A 41 -9.53 -15.95 15.13
N ALA A 42 -9.61 -15.28 16.28
CA ALA A 42 -10.17 -13.93 16.37
C ALA A 42 -9.24 -12.89 15.73
N ALA A 43 -7.94 -12.94 16.03
CA ALA A 43 -6.95 -12.06 15.43
C ALA A 43 -6.94 -12.19 13.90
N PHE A 44 -6.89 -13.43 13.41
CA PHE A 44 -6.95 -13.76 12.00
C PHE A 44 -8.21 -13.20 11.34
N SER A 45 -9.38 -13.40 11.96
CA SER A 45 -10.65 -12.88 11.44
C SER A 45 -10.66 -11.36 11.29
N TYR A 46 -10.07 -10.62 12.24
CA TYR A 46 -9.95 -9.16 12.14
C TYR A 46 -9.01 -8.71 11.04
N TYR A 47 -7.85 -9.35 10.89
CA TYR A 47 -6.92 -9.02 9.82
C TYR A 47 -7.44 -9.44 8.44
N ARG A 48 -8.17 -10.55 8.35
CA ARG A 48 -8.88 -10.96 7.13
C ARG A 48 -9.87 -9.89 6.72
N ARG A 49 -10.71 -9.42 7.66
CA ARG A 49 -11.67 -8.33 7.43
C ARG A 49 -10.97 -7.07 6.92
N ILE A 50 -9.82 -6.70 7.49
CA ILE A 50 -9.04 -5.55 7.00
C ILE A 50 -8.68 -5.69 5.52
N VAL A 51 -8.17 -6.84 5.10
CA VAL A 51 -7.81 -7.06 3.69
C VAL A 51 -9.06 -6.99 2.81
N GLU A 52 -10.18 -7.59 3.24
CA GLU A 52 -11.44 -7.57 2.49
C GLU A 52 -11.95 -6.15 2.25
N GLU A 53 -11.87 -5.27 3.26
CA GLU A 53 -12.30 -3.87 3.12
C GLU A 53 -11.29 -3.02 2.31
N LEU A 54 -10.00 -3.35 2.36
CA LEU A 54 -8.95 -2.55 1.73
C LEU A 54 -8.53 -3.03 0.34
N ILE A 55 -8.90 -4.24 -0.10
CA ILE A 55 -8.30 -4.85 -1.28
C ILE A 55 -8.49 -4.01 -2.55
N ASP A 56 -9.66 -3.38 -2.72
CA ASP A 56 -9.93 -2.54 -3.88
C ASP A 56 -9.04 -1.29 -3.88
N GLN A 57 -8.96 -0.59 -2.75
CA GLN A 57 -8.10 0.57 -2.57
C GLN A 57 -6.62 0.21 -2.74
N LEU A 58 -6.20 -0.95 -2.21
CA LEU A 58 -4.83 -1.45 -2.33
C LEU A 58 -4.46 -1.70 -3.79
N ILE A 59 -5.35 -2.33 -4.55
CA ILE A 59 -5.14 -2.62 -5.98
C ILE A 59 -5.08 -1.32 -6.79
N ASP A 60 -5.95 -0.35 -6.50
CA ASP A 60 -5.91 0.98 -7.11
C ASP A 60 -4.61 1.73 -6.74
N ASP A 61 -4.13 1.62 -5.50
CA ASP A 61 -2.87 2.23 -5.08
C ASP A 61 -1.64 1.61 -5.77
N ILE A 62 -1.71 0.32 -6.11
CA ILE A 62 -0.68 -0.38 -6.88
C ILE A 62 -0.65 0.11 -8.33
N HIS A 63 -1.80 0.44 -8.92
CA HIS A 63 -1.90 0.98 -10.28
C HIS A 63 -0.97 2.17 -10.51
N ASP A 64 -0.94 3.10 -9.55
CA ASP A 64 -0.07 4.29 -9.58
C ASP A 64 1.43 3.96 -9.61
N LEU A 65 1.82 2.73 -9.26
CA LEU A 65 3.20 2.27 -9.19
C LEU A 65 3.60 1.38 -10.38
N ILE A 66 2.67 1.11 -11.29
CA ILE A 66 2.93 0.29 -12.48
C ILE A 66 3.69 1.10 -13.54
N GLU A 67 4.69 0.47 -14.14
CA GLU A 67 5.44 1.08 -15.24
C GLU A 67 4.57 1.22 -16.51
N PRO A 68 4.77 2.26 -17.34
CA PRO A 68 3.95 2.50 -18.53
C PRO A 68 3.83 1.30 -19.48
N ASP A 69 4.91 0.52 -19.62
CA ASP A 69 4.95 -0.65 -20.51
C ASP A 69 4.05 -1.80 -20.02
N HIS A 70 3.75 -1.83 -18.72
CA HIS A 70 2.92 -2.86 -18.09
C HIS A 70 1.49 -2.37 -17.77
N LEU A 71 1.25 -1.05 -17.88
CA LEU A 71 0.00 -0.41 -17.46
C LEU A 71 -1.22 -0.97 -18.18
N LYS A 72 -1.13 -1.19 -19.50
CA LYS A 72 -2.24 -1.75 -20.29
C LYS A 72 -2.68 -3.12 -19.78
N LYS A 73 -1.72 -4.00 -19.46
CA LYS A 73 -2.02 -5.34 -18.95
C LYS A 73 -2.65 -5.27 -17.56
N PHE A 74 -2.20 -4.32 -16.73
CA PHE A 74 -2.78 -4.09 -15.42
C PHE A 74 -4.19 -3.51 -15.51
N ASP A 75 -4.46 -2.57 -16.43
CA ASP A 75 -5.80 -2.04 -16.70
C ASP A 75 -6.79 -3.14 -17.12
N GLU A 76 -6.36 -4.07 -17.98
CA GLU A 76 -7.15 -5.24 -18.36
C GLU A 76 -7.47 -6.12 -17.14
N ALA A 77 -6.50 -6.36 -16.25
CA ALA A 77 -6.73 -7.11 -15.01
C ALA A 77 -7.69 -6.37 -14.06
N LEU A 78 -7.58 -5.04 -13.93
CA LEU A 78 -8.49 -4.23 -13.11
C LEU A 78 -9.95 -4.34 -13.56
N ILE A 79 -10.19 -4.46 -14.87
CA ILE A 79 -11.55 -4.66 -15.40
C ILE A 79 -12.11 -6.00 -14.91
N GLU A 80 -11.31 -7.05 -14.86
CA GLU A 80 -11.73 -8.36 -14.34
C GLU A 80 -11.89 -8.35 -12.81
N VAL A 81 -10.98 -7.69 -12.07
CA VAL A 81 -11.07 -7.52 -10.60
C VAL A 81 -12.43 -6.93 -10.20
N LYS A 82 -12.92 -5.94 -10.95
CA LYS A 82 -14.20 -5.28 -10.68
C LYS A 82 -15.43 -6.16 -10.93
N LYS A 83 -15.28 -7.31 -11.60
CA LYS A 83 -16.38 -8.26 -11.86
C LYS A 83 -16.57 -9.27 -10.73
N THR A 84 -15.56 -9.48 -9.88
CA THR A 84 -15.64 -10.41 -8.76
C THR A 84 -15.75 -9.68 -7.43
N GLN A 85 -16.41 -10.32 -6.47
CA GLN A 85 -16.49 -9.88 -5.08
C GLN A 85 -15.55 -10.69 -4.17
N GLN A 86 -14.94 -11.77 -4.69
CA GLN A 86 -14.09 -12.66 -3.91
C GLN A 86 -12.68 -12.10 -3.82
N THR A 87 -12.22 -11.79 -2.60
CA THR A 87 -10.89 -11.21 -2.36
C THR A 87 -9.75 -12.08 -2.89
N SER A 88 -9.81 -13.40 -2.74
CA SER A 88 -8.80 -14.31 -3.28
C SER A 88 -8.68 -14.19 -4.81
N GLU A 89 -9.81 -14.22 -5.51
CA GLU A 89 -9.87 -14.07 -6.97
C GLU A 89 -9.37 -12.69 -7.42
N LYS A 90 -9.72 -11.61 -6.70
CA LYS A 90 -9.17 -10.27 -6.96
C LYS A 90 -7.64 -10.26 -6.89
N ILE A 91 -7.08 -10.89 -5.87
CA ILE A 91 -5.62 -10.98 -5.66
C ILE A 91 -4.97 -11.82 -6.77
N GLU A 92 -5.55 -12.96 -7.11
CA GLU A 92 -5.05 -13.87 -8.15
C GLU A 92 -4.89 -13.16 -9.51
N LEU A 93 -5.85 -12.31 -9.87
CA LEU A 93 -5.84 -11.57 -11.14
C LEU A 93 -4.67 -10.58 -11.28
N VAL A 94 -4.14 -10.08 -10.16
CA VAL A 94 -3.13 -9.00 -10.17
C VAL A 94 -1.78 -9.40 -9.57
N MET A 95 -1.68 -10.52 -8.84
CA MET A 95 -0.47 -10.88 -8.11
C MET A 95 0.77 -10.99 -9.00
N ASP A 96 0.63 -11.48 -10.23
CA ASP A 96 1.75 -11.60 -11.19
C ASP A 96 2.17 -10.27 -11.82
N LEU A 97 1.36 -9.23 -11.65
CA LEU A 97 1.59 -7.90 -12.21
C LEU A 97 2.17 -6.92 -11.19
N LEU A 98 2.51 -7.39 -9.98
CA LEU A 98 3.10 -6.52 -8.96
C LEU A 98 4.41 -5.88 -9.43
N PRO A 99 4.58 -4.56 -9.25
CA PRO A 99 5.82 -3.89 -9.59
C PRO A 99 6.95 -4.36 -8.65
N PRO A 100 8.21 -4.39 -9.12
CA PRO A 100 9.35 -4.87 -8.33
C PRO A 100 9.52 -4.16 -6.99
N VAL A 101 9.14 -2.88 -6.90
CA VAL A 101 9.22 -2.09 -5.66
C VAL A 101 8.38 -2.65 -4.51
N LEU A 102 7.34 -3.44 -4.82
CA LEU A 102 6.49 -4.11 -3.85
C LEU A 102 6.88 -5.58 -3.59
N LYS A 103 7.95 -6.07 -4.23
CA LYS A 103 8.47 -7.43 -4.01
C LYS A 103 9.75 -7.33 -3.18
N THR A 104 9.80 -7.99 -2.03
CA THR A 104 11.00 -8.10 -1.19
C THR A 104 11.69 -9.42 -1.43
N GLU A 105 12.96 -9.39 -1.85
CA GLU A 105 13.77 -10.60 -2.09
C GLU A 105 13.12 -11.60 -3.06
N GLY A 106 12.30 -11.11 -4.00
CA GLY A 106 11.56 -11.94 -4.96
C GLY A 106 10.27 -12.55 -4.40
N ILE A 107 9.94 -12.32 -3.13
CA ILE A 107 8.70 -12.74 -2.50
C ILE A 107 7.55 -11.82 -2.93
N ASN A 108 6.45 -12.44 -3.36
CA ASN A 108 5.24 -11.73 -3.75
C ASN A 108 4.27 -11.63 -2.56
N PRO A 109 4.10 -10.45 -1.94
CA PRO A 109 3.21 -10.28 -0.79
C PRO A 109 1.74 -10.58 -1.13
N LEU A 110 1.28 -10.26 -2.34
CA LEU A 110 -0.08 -10.62 -2.77
C LEU A 110 -0.24 -12.13 -2.93
N GLY A 111 0.80 -12.84 -3.37
CA GLY A 111 0.79 -14.31 -3.43
C GLY A 111 0.59 -14.95 -2.04
N ILE A 112 1.20 -14.38 -1.00
CA ILE A 112 1.01 -14.81 0.40
C ILE A 112 -0.43 -14.55 0.85
N LEU A 113 -0.99 -13.38 0.54
CA LEU A 113 -2.39 -13.11 0.84
C LEU A 113 -3.31 -14.12 0.12
N HIS A 114 -3.03 -14.41 -1.15
CA HIS A 114 -3.82 -15.38 -1.90
C HIS A 114 -3.81 -16.76 -1.24
N SER A 115 -2.64 -17.30 -0.86
CA SER A 115 -2.57 -18.61 -0.21
C SER A 115 -3.39 -18.68 1.08
N ILE A 116 -3.25 -17.65 1.94
CA ILE A 116 -3.97 -17.56 3.21
C ILE A 116 -5.50 -17.52 2.98
N PHE A 117 -5.97 -16.77 1.98
CA PHE A 117 -7.40 -16.62 1.73
C PHE A 117 -8.02 -17.83 1.04
N SER A 118 -7.24 -18.54 0.24
CA SER A 118 -7.67 -19.68 -0.57
C SER A 118 -7.70 -20.99 0.23
N GLU A 119 -6.82 -21.17 1.21
CA GLU A 119 -6.83 -22.35 2.10
C GLU A 119 -7.99 -22.30 3.11
N GLY A 120 -8.35 -21.10 3.59
CA GLY A 120 -9.46 -20.89 4.50
C GLY A 120 -9.24 -21.45 5.92
N LEU A 121 -10.12 -21.10 6.86
CA LEU A 121 -10.03 -21.47 8.29
C LEU A 121 -10.40 -22.94 8.60
N HIS A 122 -10.70 -23.76 7.59
CA HIS A 122 -11.56 -24.93 7.77
C HIS A 122 -10.91 -26.14 8.47
N ALA A 123 -9.64 -26.07 8.85
CA ALA A 123 -8.96 -27.13 9.61
C ALA A 123 -7.83 -26.64 10.53
N GLN A 124 -7.72 -25.32 10.77
CA GLN A 124 -6.61 -24.75 11.53
C GLN A 124 -6.88 -24.72 13.02
N THR A 125 -5.85 -25.01 13.80
CA THR A 125 -5.78 -24.79 15.24
C THR A 125 -5.74 -23.28 15.55
N ASP A 126 -6.03 -22.92 16.80
CA ASP A 126 -5.95 -21.50 17.20
C ASP A 126 -4.50 -21.00 17.12
N GLU A 127 -3.52 -21.84 17.43
CA GLU A 127 -2.10 -21.57 17.29
C GLU A 127 -1.70 -21.31 15.83
N GLU A 128 -2.12 -22.15 14.89
CA GLU A 128 -1.88 -21.92 13.46
C GLU A 128 -2.54 -20.61 12.98
N CYS A 129 -3.76 -20.33 13.42
CA CYS A 129 -4.43 -19.05 13.11
C CYS A 129 -3.67 -17.84 13.69
N LEU A 130 -2.98 -18.02 14.83
CA LEU A 130 -2.19 -16.96 15.43
C LEU A 130 -0.94 -16.66 14.60
N GLU A 131 -0.27 -17.69 14.08
CA GLU A 131 0.87 -17.55 13.18
C GLU A 131 0.47 -16.89 11.86
N ASP A 132 -0.66 -17.32 11.28
CA ASP A 132 -1.22 -16.71 10.07
C ASP A 132 -1.65 -15.26 10.31
N ALA A 133 -2.25 -14.96 11.47
CA ALA A 133 -2.61 -13.60 11.83
C ALA A 133 -1.39 -12.68 11.89
N ALA A 134 -0.30 -13.13 12.52
CA ALA A 134 0.95 -12.38 12.59
C ALA A 134 1.56 -12.16 11.19
N SER A 135 1.54 -13.20 10.35
CA SER A 135 2.00 -13.13 8.96
C SER A 135 1.17 -12.14 8.14
N LEU A 136 -0.15 -12.19 8.26
CA LEU A 136 -1.09 -11.30 7.58
C LEU A 136 -0.87 -9.84 7.98
N ARG A 137 -0.70 -9.57 9.28
CA ARG A 137 -0.36 -8.23 9.79
C ARG A 137 0.97 -7.73 9.23
N SER A 138 1.98 -8.60 9.16
CA SER A 138 3.30 -8.25 8.61
C SER A 138 3.20 -7.82 7.15
N VAL A 139 2.51 -8.61 6.32
CA VAL A 139 2.27 -8.30 4.90
C VAL A 139 1.52 -6.99 4.72
N LEU A 140 0.44 -6.77 5.48
CA LEU A 140 -0.33 -5.52 5.45
C LEU A 140 0.51 -4.30 5.82
N THR A 141 1.31 -4.43 6.88
CA THR A 141 2.17 -3.33 7.36
C THR A 141 3.24 -2.98 6.34
N PHE A 142 3.85 -4.00 5.72
CA PHE A 142 4.82 -3.85 4.66
C PHE A 142 4.21 -3.15 3.44
N LEU A 143 3.08 -3.65 2.92
CA LEU A 143 2.42 -3.08 1.75
C LEU A 143 2.03 -1.61 1.97
N ALA A 144 1.39 -1.31 3.11
CA ALA A 144 1.02 0.06 3.46
C ALA A 144 2.22 1.00 3.48
N SER A 145 3.32 0.57 4.13
CA SER A 145 4.54 1.38 4.25
C SER A 145 5.22 1.57 2.90
N GLN A 146 5.28 0.51 2.08
CA GLN A 146 5.98 0.54 0.81
C GLN A 146 5.23 1.35 -0.25
N ILE A 147 3.90 1.27 -0.30
CA ILE A 147 3.07 2.12 -1.15
C ILE A 147 3.23 3.58 -0.75
N GLN A 148 3.09 3.89 0.55
CA GLN A 148 3.20 5.26 1.05
C GLN A 148 4.58 5.86 0.79
N SER A 149 5.64 5.08 1.00
CA SER A 149 7.03 5.47 0.72
C SER A 149 7.27 5.70 -0.77
N SER A 150 6.76 4.80 -1.62
CA SER A 150 6.92 4.90 -3.07
C SER A 150 6.22 6.13 -3.64
N LYS A 151 4.96 6.36 -3.27
CA LYS A 151 4.19 7.55 -3.67
C LYS A 151 4.85 8.84 -3.15
N GLY A 152 5.27 8.85 -1.88
CA GLY A 152 5.95 10.00 -1.28
C GLY A 152 7.26 10.34 -1.98
N SER A 153 8.08 9.33 -2.27
CA SER A 153 9.37 9.50 -2.95
C SER A 153 9.22 9.99 -4.38
N GLN A 154 8.28 9.41 -5.14
CA GLN A 154 7.97 9.86 -6.51
C GLN A 154 7.49 11.31 -6.55
N ARG A 155 6.65 11.72 -5.60
CA ARG A 155 6.17 13.10 -5.50
C ARG A 155 7.30 14.09 -5.22
N ILE A 156 8.10 13.84 -4.17
CA ILE A 156 9.21 14.71 -3.78
C ILE A 156 10.23 14.83 -4.92
N PHE A 157 10.53 13.71 -5.58
CA PHE A 157 11.44 13.70 -6.72
C PHE A 157 10.90 14.52 -7.90
N SER A 158 9.64 14.30 -8.28
CA SER A 158 8.96 15.04 -9.35
C SER A 158 8.91 16.56 -9.09
N GLU A 159 8.58 16.97 -7.87
CA GLU A 159 8.58 18.39 -7.45
C GLU A 159 9.98 19.01 -7.55
N SER A 160 11.00 18.28 -7.09
CA SER A 160 12.40 18.72 -7.15
C SER A 160 12.88 18.88 -8.60
N MET A 161 12.56 17.92 -9.46
CA MET A 161 12.94 17.94 -10.88
C MET A 161 12.28 19.09 -11.64
N LYS A 162 10.98 19.34 -11.38
CA LYS A 162 10.25 20.48 -11.96
C LYS A 162 10.89 21.80 -11.54
N SER A 163 11.22 21.97 -10.26
CA SER A 163 11.91 23.16 -9.75
C SER A 163 13.27 23.40 -10.42
N ILE A 164 14.05 22.34 -10.66
CA ILE A 164 15.34 22.44 -11.37
C ILE A 164 15.13 22.85 -12.84
N LEU A 165 14.16 22.26 -13.52
CA LEU A 165 13.86 22.55 -14.92
C LEU A 165 13.39 24.00 -15.09
N ASP A 166 12.50 24.48 -14.22
CA ASP A 166 12.00 25.85 -14.23
C ASP A 166 13.13 26.86 -14.00
N LYS A 167 14.02 26.60 -13.03
CA LYS A 167 15.22 27.42 -12.80
C LYS A 167 16.15 27.44 -14.01
N LYS A 168 16.34 26.31 -14.69
CA LYS A 168 17.17 26.21 -15.90
C LYS A 168 16.56 26.99 -17.06
N ASN A 169 15.25 26.90 -17.25
CA ASN A 169 14.52 27.63 -18.28
C ASN A 169 14.56 29.14 -18.03
N ALA A 170 14.34 29.58 -16.78
CA ALA A 170 14.44 30.98 -16.40
C ALA A 170 15.85 31.56 -16.65
N ARG A 171 16.91 30.82 -16.27
CA ARG A 171 18.30 31.21 -16.55
C ARG A 171 18.58 31.32 -18.06
N LYS A 172 18.06 30.38 -18.86
CA LYS A 172 18.20 30.41 -20.32
C LYS A 172 17.51 31.63 -20.93
N GLN A 173 16.30 31.96 -20.49
CA GLN A 173 15.56 33.14 -20.96
C GLN A 173 16.25 34.45 -20.55
N ALA A 174 16.72 34.55 -19.31
CA ALA A 174 17.46 35.72 -18.83
C ALA A 174 18.75 35.97 -19.64
N LYS A 175 19.49 34.90 -19.97
CA LYS A 175 20.67 34.98 -20.82
C LYS A 175 20.34 35.46 -22.24
N LEU A 176 19.29 34.89 -22.84
CA LEU A 176 18.84 35.28 -24.18
C LEU A 176 18.41 36.77 -24.23
N ALA A 177 17.73 37.25 -23.19
CA ALA A 177 17.31 38.65 -23.09
C ALA A 177 18.51 39.60 -22.94
N ALA A 178 19.52 39.23 -22.15
CA ALA A 178 20.76 40.02 -22.00
C ALA A 178 21.56 40.10 -23.30
N ASP A 179 21.68 38.99 -24.04
CA ASP A 179 22.37 38.93 -25.34
C ASP A 179 21.65 39.78 -26.42
N LEU A 180 20.32 39.88 -26.35
CA LEU A 180 19.51 40.74 -27.21
C LEU A 180 19.64 42.24 -26.87
N ALA A 181 19.74 42.57 -25.58
CA ALA A 181 19.90 43.96 -25.13
C ALA A 181 21.28 44.53 -25.53
N SER A 182 22.35 43.77 -25.30
CA SER A 182 23.73 44.15 -25.66
C SER A 182 23.95 44.36 -27.17
N LYS A 183 23.23 43.63 -28.03
CA LYS A 183 23.26 43.84 -29.48
C LYS A 183 22.54 45.11 -29.96
N LYS A 184 21.57 45.64 -29.20
CA LYS A 184 20.87 46.89 -29.54
C LYS A 184 21.65 48.16 -29.18
N GLU A 185 22.58 48.08 -28.24
CA GLU A 185 23.42 49.22 -27.82
C GLU A 185 24.68 49.39 -28.66
N SER A 186 25.01 48.42 -29.53
CA SER A 186 26.19 48.42 -30.39
C SER A 186 25.89 48.84 -31.85
N ASN A 187 24.69 49.36 -32.12
CA ASN A 187 24.19 49.76 -33.45
C ASN A 187 23.56 51.15 -33.34
#